data_AF-A0A0Q4QI56-F1
#
_entry.id   AF-A0A0Q4QI56-F1
#
_cell.length_a   1.000
_cell.length_b   1.000
_cell.length_c   1.000
_cell.angle_alpha   90.00
_cell.angle_beta   90.00
_cell.angle_gamma   90.00
#
_symmetry.space_group_name_H-M   'P 1'
#
loop_
_entity.id
_entity.type
_entity.pdbx_description
1 polymer ?
#
loop_
_entity_poly.entity_id
_entity_poly.type
_entity_poly.pdbx_seq_one_letter_code
_entity_poly.pdbx_strand_id
1 'polypeptide(L)'
;MRRYRTLIAGALLLTGAAPAEPARYPPRSILLFVASWCAPCHGELRQLPAIAAGAGAYRVLVVPIDRGRVTDAMLRVVPAEQLWRPDMERLAELRGDLLAKTAGLPFSVAIGGDGRACAMHRGGMTAASAREMRVECEG
;
A
#
# COMPACT_ATOMS: atom_id res chain seq x y z
N MET A 1 65.96 26.80 23.83
CA MET A 1 64.90 27.44 23.01
C MET A 1 63.97 26.35 22.50
N ARG A 2 62.70 26.33 22.93
CA ARG A 2 61.76 25.21 22.75
C ARG A 2 60.43 25.77 22.23
N ARG A 3 59.99 25.35 21.03
CA ARG A 3 58.58 25.43 20.59
C ARG A 3 58.30 24.29 19.62
N TYR A 4 57.75 23.19 20.16
CA TYR A 4 57.03 22.19 19.38
C TYR A 4 55.62 22.74 19.12
N ARG A 5 55.22 22.78 17.84
CA ARG A 5 53.84 23.08 17.44
C ARG A 5 53.14 21.76 17.11
N THR A 6 52.31 21.30 18.03
CA THR A 6 51.35 20.23 17.83
C THR A 6 50.22 20.77 16.94
N LEU A 7 49.98 20.15 15.78
CA LEU A 7 48.78 20.38 14.98
C LEU A 7 47.82 19.23 15.25
N ILE A 8 46.69 19.54 15.90
CA ILE A 8 45.56 18.64 16.08
C ILE A 8 44.71 18.73 14.81
N ALA A 9 44.74 17.69 13.99
CA ALA A 9 43.81 17.53 12.88
C ALA A 9 42.51 16.92 13.42
N GLY A 10 41.49 17.75 13.61
CA GLY A 10 40.13 17.30 13.89
C GLY A 10 39.46 16.81 12.62
N ALA A 11 39.20 15.50 12.53
CA ALA A 11 38.39 14.91 11.48
C ALA A 11 36.90 15.12 11.82
N LEU A 12 36.24 16.01 11.09
CA LEU A 12 34.77 16.16 11.11
C LEU A 12 34.15 14.93 10.42
N LEU A 13 33.45 14.10 11.18
CA LEU A 13 32.61 13.02 10.65
C LEU A 13 31.32 13.63 10.09
N LEU A 14 31.22 13.70 8.77
CA LEU A 14 29.97 13.98 8.04
C LEU A 14 29.12 12.71 8.04
N THR A 15 28.15 12.60 8.94
CA THR A 15 27.07 11.62 8.86
C THR A 15 26.12 12.02 7.72
N GLY A 16 26.40 11.53 6.52
CA GLY A 16 25.46 11.61 5.40
C GLY A 16 24.26 10.72 5.66
N ALA A 17 23.14 11.29 6.10
CA ALA A 17 21.85 10.62 6.01
C ALA A 17 21.52 10.47 4.52
N ALA A 18 21.52 9.23 4.02
CA ALA A 18 21.04 8.96 2.67
C ALA A 18 19.59 9.46 2.55
N PRO A 19 19.21 10.10 1.44
CA PRO A 19 17.84 10.54 1.23
C PRO A 19 16.91 9.33 1.33
N ALA A 20 15.86 9.44 2.13
CA ALA A 20 14.83 8.42 2.21
C ALA A 20 14.28 8.19 0.80
N GLU A 21 14.33 6.94 0.31
CA GLU A 21 13.72 6.59 -0.97
C GLU A 21 12.23 6.98 -0.92
N PRO A 22 11.69 7.59 -2.00
CA PRO A 22 10.28 7.96 -2.01
C PRO A 22 9.42 6.71 -1.78
N ALA A 23 8.41 6.86 -0.90
CA ALA A 23 7.47 5.81 -0.57
C ALA A 23 6.85 5.26 -1.86
N ARG A 24 7.05 3.96 -2.13
CA ARG A 24 6.57 3.33 -3.35
C ARG A 24 5.05 3.38 -3.37
N TYR A 25 4.38 2.95 -2.31
CA TYR A 25 2.92 2.91 -2.20
C TYR A 25 2.38 3.90 -1.17
N PRO A 26 1.09 4.27 -1.22
CA PRO A 26 0.47 5.11 -0.18
C PRO A 26 0.68 4.48 1.20
N PRO A 27 1.42 5.12 2.12
CA PRO A 27 1.74 4.53 3.41
C PRO A 27 0.49 4.36 4.28
N ARG A 28 0.57 3.42 5.23
CA ARG A 28 -0.52 3.05 6.16
C ARG A 28 -1.84 2.81 5.43
N SER A 29 -1.81 1.92 4.45
CA SER A 29 -2.98 1.58 3.66
C SER A 29 -3.12 0.09 3.41
N ILE A 30 -4.34 -0.37 3.20
CA ILE A 30 -4.66 -1.66 2.60
C ILE A 30 -5.18 -1.39 1.19
N LEU A 31 -4.44 -1.87 0.20
CA LEU A 31 -4.81 -1.83 -1.20
C LEU A 31 -5.73 -3.02 -1.50
N LEU A 32 -7.01 -2.73 -1.77
CA LEU A 32 -8.03 -3.72 -2.12
C LEU A 32 -8.15 -3.76 -3.65
N PHE A 33 -7.54 -4.77 -4.29
CA PHE A 33 -7.55 -4.88 -5.74
C PHE A 33 -8.85 -5.50 -6.24
N VAL A 34 -9.51 -4.83 -7.19
CA VAL A 34 -10.82 -5.24 -7.71
C VAL A 34 -10.86 -5.20 -9.23
N ALA A 35 -11.76 -5.99 -9.81
CA ALA A 35 -12.10 -5.91 -11.22
C ALA A 35 -13.61 -6.10 -11.41
N SER A 36 -14.17 -5.52 -12.45
CA SER A 36 -15.61 -5.57 -12.73
C SER A 36 -16.14 -6.99 -12.96
N TRP A 37 -15.30 -7.87 -13.50
CA TRP A 37 -15.59 -9.29 -13.75
C TRP A 37 -15.39 -10.20 -12.52
N CYS A 38 -14.85 -9.68 -11.43
CA CYS A 38 -14.59 -10.45 -10.21
C CYS A 38 -15.84 -10.44 -9.32
N ALA A 39 -16.65 -11.50 -9.39
CA ALA A 39 -17.88 -11.59 -8.60
C ALA A 39 -17.69 -11.40 -7.08
N PRO A 40 -16.66 -12.00 -6.42
CA PRO A 40 -16.40 -11.74 -5.00
C PRO A 40 -16.07 -10.28 -4.68
N CYS A 41 -15.43 -9.56 -5.60
CA CYS A 41 -15.06 -8.16 -5.41
C CYS A 41 -16.29 -7.25 -5.20
N HIS A 42 -17.40 -7.53 -5.88
CA HIS A 42 -18.67 -6.81 -5.64
C HIS A 42 -19.18 -7.00 -4.21
N GLY A 43 -18.94 -8.17 -3.60
CA GLY A 43 -19.28 -8.44 -2.21
C GLY A 43 -18.44 -7.60 -1.24
N GLU A 44 -17.13 -7.54 -1.47
CA GLU A 44 -16.19 -6.75 -0.67
C GLU A 44 -16.57 -5.26 -0.71
N LEU A 45 -16.89 -4.71 -1.89
CA LEU A 45 -17.28 -3.30 -2.02
C LEU A 45 -18.55 -2.96 -1.23
N ARG A 46 -19.52 -3.89 -1.14
CA ARG A 46 -20.71 -3.70 -0.27
C ARG A 46 -20.37 -3.73 1.22
N GLN A 47 -19.28 -4.39 1.59
CA GLN A 47 -18.80 -4.49 2.97
C GLN A 47 -17.66 -3.50 3.28
N LEU A 48 -17.35 -2.58 2.37
CA LEU A 48 -16.24 -1.65 2.50
C LEU A 48 -16.20 -0.88 3.83
N PRO A 49 -17.34 -0.41 4.40
CA PRO A 49 -17.32 0.22 5.72
C PRO A 49 -16.86 -0.71 6.86
N ALA A 50 -17.26 -1.99 6.83
CA ALA A 50 -16.86 -2.97 7.83
C ALA A 50 -15.37 -3.35 7.66
N ILE A 51 -14.92 -3.50 6.42
CA ILE A 51 -13.49 -3.72 6.10
C ILE A 51 -12.65 -2.55 6.62
N ALA A 52 -13.07 -1.32 6.36
CA ALA A 52 -12.39 -0.10 6.85
C ALA A 52 -12.37 -0.04 8.39
N ALA A 53 -13.46 -0.40 9.06
CA ALA A 53 -13.49 -0.48 10.52
C ALA A 53 -12.48 -1.52 11.07
N GLY A 54 -12.34 -2.66 10.40
CA GLY A 54 -11.33 -3.68 10.73
C GLY A 54 -9.88 -3.20 10.54
N ALA A 55 -9.65 -2.44 9.46
CA ALA A 55 -8.36 -1.82 9.15
C ALA A 55 -7.95 -0.74 10.17
N GLY A 56 -8.87 -0.20 10.98
CA GLY A 56 -8.58 0.77 12.02
C GLY A 56 -7.94 2.04 11.47
N ALA A 57 -6.71 2.34 11.89
CA ALA A 57 -5.98 3.53 11.44
C ALA A 57 -5.45 3.44 10.00
N TYR A 58 -5.44 2.24 9.40
CA TYR A 58 -5.03 2.08 8.01
C TYR A 58 -6.16 2.51 7.08
N ARG A 59 -5.82 3.25 6.02
CA ARG A 59 -6.76 3.58 4.97
C ARG A 59 -7.04 2.35 4.12
N VAL A 60 -8.30 2.06 3.80
CA VAL A 60 -8.64 1.06 2.78
C VAL A 60 -8.83 1.78 1.44
N LEU A 61 -7.96 1.46 0.49
CA LEU A 61 -7.94 2.04 -0.86
C LEU A 61 -8.36 0.99 -1.88
N VAL A 62 -9.50 1.19 -2.54
CA VAL A 62 -9.98 0.38 -3.66
C VAL A 62 -9.17 0.71 -4.91
N VAL A 63 -8.57 -0.32 -5.52
CA VAL A 63 -7.70 -0.20 -6.69
C VAL A 63 -8.29 -1.01 -7.85
N PRO A 64 -8.98 -0.37 -8.81
CA PRO A 64 -9.49 -1.08 -9.97
C PRO A 64 -8.35 -1.46 -10.93
N ILE A 65 -8.32 -2.73 -11.34
CA ILE A 65 -7.30 -3.26 -12.26
C ILE A 65 -7.82 -3.41 -13.70
N ASP A 66 -9.09 -3.15 -13.93
CA ASP A 66 -9.73 -3.06 -15.23
C ASP A 66 -10.39 -1.68 -15.41
N ARG A 67 -10.91 -1.41 -16.61
CA ARG A 67 -11.51 -0.11 -16.95
C ARG A 67 -12.70 -0.28 -17.87
N GLY A 68 -13.51 0.78 -17.94
CA GLY A 68 -14.67 0.88 -18.81
C GLY A 68 -15.96 1.02 -18.03
N ARG A 69 -17.07 1.13 -18.76
CA ARG A 69 -18.38 1.47 -18.20
C ARG A 69 -18.86 0.52 -17.09
N VAL A 70 -18.50 -0.77 -17.18
CA VAL A 70 -18.87 -1.77 -16.16
C VAL A 70 -18.07 -1.56 -14.88
N THR A 71 -16.76 -1.30 -14.98
CA THR A 71 -15.92 -0.92 -13.84
C THR A 71 -16.42 0.37 -13.19
N ASP A 72 -16.74 1.39 -13.99
CA ASP A 72 -17.27 2.66 -13.47
C ASP A 72 -18.58 2.45 -12.72
N ALA A 73 -19.46 1.59 -13.25
CA ALA A 73 -20.71 1.23 -12.60
C ALA A 73 -20.51 0.53 -11.26
N MET A 74 -19.58 -0.43 -11.20
CA MET A 74 -19.20 -1.13 -9.97
C MET A 74 -18.65 -0.15 -8.91
N LEU A 75 -17.82 0.81 -9.32
CA LEU A 75 -17.15 1.73 -8.40
C LEU A 75 -18.03 2.85 -7.85
N ARG A 76 -19.28 3.01 -8.31
CA ARG A 76 -20.19 4.06 -7.82
C ARG A 76 -20.50 3.96 -6.32
N VAL A 77 -20.35 2.78 -5.74
CA VAL A 77 -20.57 2.55 -4.29
C VAL A 77 -19.36 2.91 -3.44
N VAL A 78 -18.22 3.24 -4.06
CA VAL A 78 -16.96 3.52 -3.36
C VAL A 78 -16.82 5.01 -3.10
N PRO A 79 -16.61 5.44 -1.85
CA PRO A 79 -16.30 6.84 -1.54
C PRO A 79 -15.05 7.33 -2.28
N ALA A 80 -15.06 8.58 -2.73
CA ALA A 80 -13.99 9.12 -3.57
C ALA A 80 -12.62 9.09 -2.87
N GLU A 81 -12.60 9.31 -1.56
CA GLU A 81 -11.42 9.27 -0.69
C GLU A 81 -10.85 7.86 -0.50
N GLN A 82 -11.66 6.81 -0.73
CA GLN A 82 -11.24 5.42 -0.69
C GLN A 82 -10.92 4.88 -2.08
N LEU A 83 -11.10 5.66 -3.15
CA LEU A 83 -10.85 5.23 -4.50
C LEU A 83 -9.49 5.71 -4.97
N TRP A 84 -8.56 4.78 -5.18
CA TRP A 84 -7.25 5.09 -5.74
C TRP A 84 -7.15 4.55 -7.17
N ARG A 85 -7.12 5.47 -8.14
CA ARG A 85 -6.97 5.17 -9.57
C ARG A 85 -5.56 5.51 -10.04
N PRO A 86 -4.59 4.56 -9.96
CA PRO A 86 -3.27 4.78 -10.51
C PRO A 86 -3.35 5.00 -12.03
N ASP A 87 -2.42 5.81 -12.55
CA ASP A 87 -2.20 5.93 -13.99
C ASP A 87 -1.73 4.59 -14.60
N MET A 88 -1.51 4.57 -15.91
CA MET A 88 -1.15 3.34 -16.62
C MET A 88 0.23 2.79 -16.24
N GLU A 89 1.21 3.68 -16.05
CA GLU A 89 2.57 3.30 -15.69
C GLU A 89 2.58 2.66 -14.30
N ARG A 90 1.95 3.34 -13.34
CA ARG A 90 1.82 2.86 -11.97
C ARG A 90 1.01 1.57 -11.87
N LEU A 91 -0.01 1.40 -12.70
CA LEU A 91 -0.78 0.15 -12.74
C LEU A 91 0.04 -1.02 -13.33
N ALA A 92 0.92 -0.75 -14.30
CA ALA A 92 1.84 -1.77 -14.82
C ALA A 92 2.87 -2.20 -13.77
N GLU A 93 3.42 -1.26 -13.00
CA GLU A 93 4.30 -1.54 -11.86
C GLU A 93 3.58 -2.37 -10.79
N LEU A 94 2.37 -1.96 -10.38
CA LEU A 94 1.54 -2.73 -9.44
C LEU A 94 1.29 -4.16 -9.93
N ARG A 95 1.08 -4.33 -11.24
CA ARG A 95 0.91 -5.66 -11.84
C ARG A 95 2.17 -6.52 -11.71
N GLY A 96 3.34 -5.98 -12.04
CA GLY A 96 4.61 -6.71 -11.93
C GLY A 96 5.01 -7.00 -10.47
N ASP A 97 4.82 -6.03 -9.59
CA ASP A 97 5.33 -6.08 -8.22
C ASP A 97 4.43 -6.91 -7.28
N LEU A 98 3.12 -6.79 -7.43
CA LEU A 98 2.13 -7.32 -6.49
C LEU A 98 1.21 -8.35 -7.14
N LEU A 99 0.59 -8.04 -8.28
CA LEU A 99 -0.41 -8.93 -8.89
C LEU A 99 0.19 -10.18 -9.53
N ALA A 100 1.39 -10.10 -10.10
CA ALA A 100 2.08 -11.26 -10.68
C ALA A 100 2.40 -12.35 -9.64
N LYS A 101 2.37 -12.00 -8.35
CA LYS A 101 2.60 -12.92 -7.23
C LYS A 101 1.33 -13.61 -6.76
N THR A 102 0.15 -13.26 -7.29
CA THR A 102 -1.12 -13.92 -6.97
C THR A 102 -1.67 -14.75 -8.12
N ALA A 103 -2.44 -15.78 -7.79
CA ALA A 103 -3.11 -16.65 -8.77
C ALA A 103 -4.41 -16.04 -9.32
N GLY A 104 -4.88 -14.92 -8.73
CA GLY A 104 -6.12 -14.26 -9.16
C GLY A 104 -6.63 -13.23 -8.15
N LEU A 105 -7.84 -12.75 -8.44
CA LEU A 105 -8.64 -11.88 -7.57
C LEU A 105 -9.69 -12.69 -6.78
N PRO A 106 -10.21 -12.15 -5.65
CA PRO A 106 -9.77 -10.91 -4.99
C PRO A 106 -8.43 -11.06 -4.28
N PHE A 107 -7.74 -9.95 -4.14
CA PHE A 107 -6.39 -9.88 -3.58
C PHE A 107 -6.18 -8.53 -2.90
N SER A 108 -5.47 -8.52 -1.77
CA SER A 108 -5.17 -7.29 -1.02
C SER A 108 -3.74 -7.25 -0.50
N VAL A 109 -3.20 -6.05 -0.36
CA VAL A 109 -1.85 -5.80 0.16
C VAL A 109 -1.89 -4.68 1.19
N ALA A 110 -1.29 -4.91 2.35
CA ALA A 110 -1.09 -3.86 3.33
C ALA A 110 0.29 -3.21 3.16
N ILE A 111 0.31 -1.90 3.30
CA ILE A 111 1.45 -1.02 3.10
C ILE A 111 1.81 -0.38 4.45
N GLY A 112 3.06 -0.55 4.85
CA GLY A 112 3.61 -0.03 6.09
C GLY A 112 3.73 1.49 6.12
N GLY A 113 4.22 2.01 7.24
CA GLY A 113 4.53 3.45 7.38
C GLY A 113 5.65 3.92 6.44
N ASP A 114 6.51 3.01 6.00
CA ASP A 114 7.61 3.24 5.07
C ASP A 114 7.19 3.17 3.58
N GLY A 115 5.91 2.90 3.30
CA GLY A 115 5.41 2.78 1.94
C GLY A 115 5.75 1.45 1.24
N ARG A 116 6.22 0.43 1.98
CA ARG A 116 6.49 -0.92 1.45
C ARG A 116 5.38 -1.90 1.82
N ALA A 117 5.22 -2.94 1.03
CA ALA A 117 4.27 -4.02 1.33
C ALA A 117 4.79 -4.84 2.53
N CYS A 118 3.92 -5.07 3.52
CA CYS A 118 4.23 -5.81 4.74
C CYS A 118 3.33 -7.02 4.97
N ALA A 119 2.12 -7.04 4.39
CA ALA A 119 1.23 -8.21 4.43
C ALA A 119 0.47 -8.38 3.11
N MET A 120 0.09 -9.63 2.80
CA MET A 120 -0.67 -9.99 1.61
C MET A 120 -1.82 -10.94 1.98
N HIS A 121 -3.03 -10.66 1.47
CA HIS A 121 -4.20 -11.51 1.68
C HIS A 121 -4.78 -11.98 0.35
N ARG A 122 -5.04 -13.29 0.25
CA ARG A 122 -5.65 -13.92 -0.92
C ARG A 122 -7.10 -14.29 -0.59
N GLY A 123 -8.00 -14.03 -1.53
CA GLY A 123 -9.42 -14.27 -1.32
C GLY A 123 -10.12 -13.07 -0.67
N GLY A 124 -11.39 -13.28 -0.32
CA GLY A 124 -12.28 -12.21 0.10
C GLY A 124 -11.78 -11.48 1.35
N MET A 125 -11.82 -10.16 1.31
CA MET A 125 -11.49 -9.28 2.41
C MET A 125 -12.68 -9.11 3.35
N THR A 126 -12.42 -9.22 4.64
CA THR A 126 -13.37 -9.01 5.75
C THR A 126 -12.78 -8.03 6.75
N ALA A 127 -13.58 -7.60 7.73
CA ALA A 127 -13.06 -6.81 8.85
C ALA A 127 -11.97 -7.55 9.65
N ALA A 128 -12.10 -8.87 9.81
CA ALA A 128 -11.15 -9.69 10.55
C ALA A 128 -9.81 -9.77 9.83
N SER A 129 -9.81 -10.10 8.53
CA SER A 129 -8.58 -10.16 7.74
C SER A 129 -7.94 -8.77 7.57
N ALA A 130 -8.72 -7.70 7.47
CA ALA A 130 -8.17 -6.34 7.45
C ALA A 130 -7.46 -5.98 8.77
N ARG A 131 -8.01 -6.41 9.90
CA ARG A 131 -7.37 -6.26 11.21
C ARG A 131 -6.07 -7.05 11.27
N GLU A 132 -6.07 -8.30 10.82
CA GLU A 132 -4.88 -9.16 10.80
C GLU A 132 -3.74 -8.53 9.99
N MET A 133 -4.04 -8.06 8.76
CA MET A 133 -3.04 -7.39 7.92
C MET A 133 -2.47 -6.12 8.55
N ARG A 134 -3.30 -5.30 9.22
CA ARG A 134 -2.78 -4.13 9.96
C ARG A 134 -1.82 -4.56 11.06
N VAL A 135 -2.23 -5.53 11.88
CA VAL A 135 -1.43 -5.99 13.03
C VAL A 135 -0.09 -6.54 12.57
N GLU A 136 -0.06 -7.29 11.47
CA GLU A 136 1.18 -7.79 10.85
C GLU A 136 2.11 -6.66 10.41
N CYS A 137 1.58 -5.56 9.89
CA CYS A 137 2.38 -4.41 9.47
C CYS A 137 2.84 -3.50 10.62
N GLU A 138 2.28 -3.66 11.81
CA GLU A 138 2.64 -2.88 13.01
C GLU A 138 3.60 -3.63 13.94
N GLY A 139 3.75 -4.95 13.76
CA GLY A 139 4.68 -5.81 14.51
C GLY A 139 6.09 -5.83 13.93
#